data_AF-A0AAJ6VXG3-F1
#
_entry.id   AF-A0AAJ6VXG3-F1
#
_cell.length_a   1.000
_cell.length_b   1.000
_cell.length_c   1.000
_cell.angle_alpha   90.00
_cell.angle_beta   90.00
_cell.angle_gamma   90.00
#
_symmetry.space_group_name_H-M   'P 1'
#
loop_
_entity.id
_entity.type
_entity.pdbx_description
1 polymer ?
#
loop_
_entity_poly.entity_id
_entity_poly.type
_entity_poly.pdbx_seq_one_letter_code
_entity_poly.pdbx_strand_id
1 'polypeptide(L)'
;MRATDPLNVQKTDVDYAQMSFPNNKPIKFREVAPMQLRDRVSLKRLRDTERACLAEMMTLFTCLAKKDFETSGCPKEIAALNTCYKDIRDESMAKKQRALQQAPVSSIRELTSHQANALLKKFPLRHLMKKVR
;
A
#
# COMPACT_ATOMS: atom_id res chain seq x y z
N MET A 1 -0.21 -40.88 -10.82
CA MET A 1 -1.29 -40.68 -11.82
C MET A 1 -2.32 -39.74 -11.20
N ARG A 2 -2.65 -38.64 -11.89
CA ARG A 2 -3.69 -37.68 -11.48
C ARG A 2 -5.06 -38.26 -11.83
N ALA A 3 -6.05 -38.02 -10.97
CA ALA A 3 -7.44 -37.91 -11.38
C ALA A 3 -8.09 -36.79 -10.56
N THR A 4 -8.51 -35.74 -11.26
CA THR A 4 -9.37 -34.66 -10.77
C THR A 4 -10.80 -35.01 -11.15
N ASP A 5 -11.72 -35.03 -10.19
CA ASP A 5 -13.15 -35.02 -10.47
C ASP A 5 -13.67 -33.56 -10.39
N PRO A 6 -14.34 -33.05 -11.44
CA PRO A 6 -14.81 -31.67 -11.47
C PRO A 6 -16.34 -31.58 -11.30
N LEU A 7 -16.78 -30.43 -10.76
CA LEU A 7 -18.14 -29.86 -10.87
C LEU A 7 -19.22 -30.36 -9.89
N ASN A 8 -19.29 -29.71 -8.72
CA ASN A 8 -20.57 -29.36 -8.12
C ASN A 8 -20.53 -27.89 -7.66
N VAL A 9 -21.01 -26.99 -8.51
CA VAL A 9 -21.17 -25.55 -8.19
C VAL A 9 -22.63 -25.21 -8.42
N GLN A 10 -23.43 -25.34 -7.36
CA GLN A 10 -24.82 -24.91 -7.37
C GLN A 10 -24.92 -23.37 -7.30
N LYS A 11 -25.28 -22.80 -8.45
CA LYS A 11 -26.37 -21.84 -8.66
C LYS A 11 -26.49 -20.64 -7.69
N THR A 12 -25.97 -19.48 -8.11
CA THR A 12 -26.64 -18.18 -7.89
C THR A 12 -26.39 -17.29 -9.10
N ASP A 13 -27.45 -17.05 -9.87
CA ASP A 13 -27.48 -16.22 -11.07
C ASP A 13 -27.31 -14.74 -10.70
N VAL A 14 -26.43 -14.04 -11.41
CA VAL A 14 -26.28 -12.58 -11.32
C VAL A 14 -26.45 -12.01 -12.72
N ASP A 15 -27.66 -11.53 -12.99
CA ASP A 15 -28.01 -10.82 -14.21
C ASP A 15 -27.45 -9.39 -14.16
N TYR A 16 -26.60 -9.02 -15.13
CA TYR A 16 -26.21 -7.64 -15.38
C TYR A 16 -26.39 -7.28 -16.87
N ALA A 17 -27.12 -6.17 -17.04
CA ALA A 17 -27.53 -5.44 -18.23
C ALA A 17 -26.77 -5.65 -19.56
N GLN A 18 -27.60 -5.71 -20.61
CA GLN A 18 -27.24 -5.81 -22.03
C GLN A 18 -26.56 -4.53 -22.54
N MET A 19 -25.28 -4.63 -22.91
CA MET A 19 -24.67 -3.78 -23.95
C MET A 19 -24.61 -4.61 -25.24
N SER A 20 -25.29 -4.13 -26.29
CA SER A 20 -25.46 -4.84 -27.55
C SER A 20 -24.17 -4.79 -28.38
N PHE A 21 -23.34 -5.82 -28.22
CA PHE A 21 -22.28 -6.13 -29.18
C PHE A 21 -22.89 -6.83 -30.41
N PRO A 22 -22.33 -6.65 -31.61
CA PRO A 22 -22.75 -7.42 -32.78
C PRO A 22 -22.50 -8.91 -32.45
N ASN A 23 -23.59 -9.67 -32.29
CA ASN A 23 -23.73 -10.95 -31.59
C ASN A 23 -24.13 -10.81 -30.10
N ASN A 24 -25.45 -10.77 -29.85
CA ASN A 24 -26.17 -10.76 -28.57
C ASN A 24 -25.89 -11.97 -27.63
N LYS A 25 -24.66 -12.46 -27.55
CA LYS A 25 -24.27 -13.51 -26.60
C LYS A 25 -23.89 -12.81 -25.29
N PRO A 26 -24.61 -13.03 -24.18
CA PRO A 26 -24.24 -12.46 -22.89
C PRO A 26 -22.85 -12.99 -22.51
N ILE A 27 -21.89 -12.09 -22.35
CA ILE A 27 -20.55 -12.44 -21.86
C ILE A 27 -20.71 -12.78 -20.39
N LYS A 28 -20.55 -14.06 -20.04
CA LYS A 28 -20.62 -14.52 -18.65
C LYS A 28 -19.40 -13.98 -17.90
N PHE A 29 -19.64 -13.14 -16.89
CA PHE A 29 -18.59 -12.71 -15.98
C PHE A 29 -18.09 -13.93 -15.19
N ARG A 30 -16.78 -14.19 -15.24
CA ARG A 30 -16.15 -15.22 -14.43
C ARG A 30 -15.55 -14.57 -13.19
N GLU A 31 -16.22 -14.73 -12.06
CA GLU A 31 -15.72 -14.24 -10.77
C GLU A 31 -14.44 -14.97 -10.38
N VAL A 32 -13.32 -14.24 -10.26
CA VAL A 32 -12.07 -14.76 -9.66
C VAL A 32 -12.12 -14.67 -8.13
N ALA A 33 -12.91 -13.74 -7.60
CA ALA A 33 -13.19 -13.55 -6.19
C ALA A 33 -14.68 -13.20 -6.04
N PRO A 34 -15.31 -13.58 -4.91
CA PRO A 34 -16.72 -13.31 -4.69
C PRO A 34 -16.98 -11.81 -4.74
N MET A 35 -18.04 -11.41 -5.45
CA MET A 35 -18.52 -10.02 -5.51
C MET A 35 -19.16 -9.57 -4.19
N GLN A 36 -18.36 -9.52 -3.12
CA GLN A 36 -18.78 -9.13 -1.79
C GLN A 36 -17.78 -8.17 -1.18
N LEU A 37 -18.31 -7.11 -0.55
CA LEU A 37 -17.48 -6.19 0.22
C LEU A 37 -16.85 -6.91 1.41
N ARG A 38 -15.55 -6.67 1.61
CA ARG A 38 -14.81 -7.19 2.76
C ARG A 38 -14.94 -6.21 3.92
N ASP A 39 -14.86 -6.72 5.15
CA ASP A 39 -14.84 -5.88 6.37
C ASP A 39 -13.46 -5.24 6.63
N ARG A 40 -12.60 -5.19 5.61
CA ARG A 40 -11.28 -4.57 5.70
C ARG A 40 -10.89 -3.93 4.37
N VAL A 41 -10.24 -2.77 4.44
CA VAL A 41 -9.57 -2.11 3.34
C VAL A 41 -8.08 -2.42 3.38
N SER A 42 -7.51 -2.69 2.21
CA SER A 42 -6.06 -2.85 2.07
C SER A 42 -5.40 -1.48 2.10
N LEU A 43 -4.32 -1.34 2.85
CA LEU A 43 -3.51 -0.14 2.81
C LEU A 43 -2.76 -0.10 1.47
N LYS A 44 -2.96 0.97 0.69
CA LYS A 44 -2.08 1.27 -0.45
C LYS A 44 -0.73 1.70 0.13
N ARG A 45 0.30 0.86 0.00
CA ARG A 45 1.67 1.25 0.34
C ARG A 45 2.23 2.05 -0.83
N LEU A 46 2.17 3.39 -0.77
CA LEU A 46 3.12 4.19 -1.53
C LEU A 46 4.47 3.97 -0.86
N ARG A 47 5.33 3.15 -1.48
CA ARG A 47 6.74 3.14 -1.13
C ARG A 47 7.37 4.22 -1.99
N ASP A 48 7.46 5.43 -1.47
CA ASP A 48 8.35 6.43 -2.04
C ASP A 48 9.76 5.94 -1.71
N THR A 49 10.34 5.15 -2.62
CA THR A 49 11.71 4.65 -2.51
C THR A 49 12.69 5.70 -3.04
N GLU A 50 12.49 6.96 -2.65
CA GLU A 50 13.52 7.95 -2.90
C GLU A 50 14.74 7.55 -2.06
N ARG A 51 15.87 7.38 -2.74
CA ARG A 51 17.11 6.96 -2.10
C ARG A 51 17.64 8.14 -1.28
N ALA A 52 17.41 8.06 0.02
CA ALA A 52 17.91 8.99 1.03
C ALA A 52 19.41 9.32 0.84
N CYS A 53 19.76 10.61 0.79
CA CYS A 53 21.13 11.14 0.81
C CYS A 53 22.06 10.77 -0.36
N LEU A 54 21.55 10.42 -1.53
CA LEU A 54 22.42 10.07 -2.67
C LEU A 54 23.42 11.17 -3.07
N ALA A 55 22.99 12.43 -3.05
CA ALA A 55 23.86 13.55 -3.41
C ALA A 55 25.10 13.61 -2.49
N GLU A 56 24.89 13.52 -1.18
CA GLU A 56 25.95 13.54 -0.17
C GLU A 56 26.84 12.29 -0.20
N MET A 57 26.28 11.14 -0.58
CA MET A 57 27.10 9.94 -0.81
C MET A 57 28.02 10.13 -2.01
N MET A 58 27.52 10.70 -3.11
CA MET A 58 28.32 10.93 -4.30
C MET A 58 29.45 11.94 -4.02
N THR A 59 29.18 13.05 -3.34
CA THR A 59 30.21 14.04 -2.99
C THR A 59 31.30 13.44 -2.11
N LEU A 60 30.93 12.64 -1.10
CA LEU A 60 31.89 11.90 -0.27
C LEU A 60 32.77 10.96 -1.10
N PHE A 61 32.19 10.17 -2.01
CA PHE A 61 32.97 9.27 -2.86
C PHE A 61 33.93 10.03 -3.78
N THR A 62 33.52 11.20 -4.31
CA THR A 62 34.45 12.02 -5.11
C THR A 62 35.62 12.57 -4.30
N CYS A 63 35.41 12.88 -3.02
CA CYS A 63 36.48 13.35 -2.14
C CYS A 63 37.43 12.19 -1.78
N LEU A 64 36.89 11.05 -1.39
CA LEU A 64 37.67 9.85 -1.05
C LEU A 64 38.52 9.39 -2.23
N ALA A 65 37.98 9.42 -3.46
CA ALA A 65 38.72 9.06 -4.66
C ALA A 65 39.92 9.98 -4.95
N LYS A 66 39.90 11.23 -4.48
CA LYS A 66 41.02 12.18 -4.63
C LYS A 66 42.08 12.05 -3.54
N LYS A 67 41.79 11.29 -2.49
CA LYS A 67 42.59 11.20 -1.25
C LYS A 67 42.92 9.76 -0.89
N ASP A 68 42.96 8.88 -1.88
CA ASP A 68 43.26 7.44 -1.71
C ASP A 68 42.42 6.76 -0.61
N PHE A 69 41.17 7.21 -0.47
CA PHE A 69 40.20 6.72 0.52
C PHE A 69 40.57 7.01 1.99
N GLU A 70 41.44 7.98 2.28
CA GLU A 70 41.67 8.45 3.64
C GLU A 70 40.47 9.24 4.18
N THR A 71 39.80 8.68 5.19
CA THR A 71 38.64 9.31 5.84
C THR A 71 38.95 10.62 6.55
N SER A 72 40.19 10.83 6.99
CA SER A 72 40.66 12.09 7.61
C SER A 72 40.71 13.26 6.62
N GLY A 73 40.78 12.99 5.31
CA GLY A 73 40.90 14.00 4.26
C GLY A 73 39.58 14.67 3.85
N CYS A 74 38.43 14.14 4.28
CA CYS A 74 37.10 14.57 3.83
C CYS A 74 36.12 14.85 5.00
N PRO A 75 36.49 15.66 6.01
CA PRO A 75 35.65 15.88 7.19
C PRO A 75 34.33 16.59 6.86
N LYS A 76 34.32 17.43 5.81
CA LYS A 76 33.14 18.22 5.42
C LYS A 76 32.06 17.35 4.80
N GLU A 77 32.46 16.46 3.89
CA GLU A 77 31.59 15.54 3.17
C GLU A 77 31.02 14.48 4.12
N ILE A 78 31.84 14.01 5.08
CA ILE A 78 31.38 13.10 6.15
C ILE A 78 30.35 13.79 7.05
N ALA A 79 30.57 15.05 7.43
CA ALA A 79 29.62 15.81 8.25
C ALA A 79 28.29 16.05 7.51
N ALA A 80 28.34 16.38 6.22
CA ALA A 80 27.16 16.57 5.38
C ALA A 80 26.32 15.29 5.25
N LEU A 81 26.98 14.16 4.95
CA LEU A 81 26.32 12.85 4.89
C LEU A 81 25.66 12.45 6.21
N ASN A 82 26.36 12.65 7.33
CA ASN A 82 25.83 12.33 8.65
C ASN A 82 24.62 13.19 9.02
N THR A 83 24.61 14.46 8.63
CA THR A 83 23.48 15.36 8.87
C THR A 83 22.26 14.89 8.10
N CYS A 84 22.39 14.68 6.79
CA CYS A 84 21.30 14.16 5.96
C CYS A 84 20.75 12.82 6.48
N TYR A 85 21.64 11.92 6.92
CA TYR A 85 21.22 10.62 7.47
C TYR A 85 20.41 10.77 8.76
N LYS A 86 20.80 11.69 9.65
CA LYS A 86 20.05 11.97 10.89
C LYS A 86 18.68 12.54 10.59
N ASP A 87 18.59 13.52 9.69
CA ASP A 87 17.32 14.17 9.34
C ASP A 87 16.30 13.15 8.82
N ILE A 88 16.72 12.28 7.89
CA ILE A 88 15.85 11.25 7.32
C ILE A 88 15.48 10.19 8.36
N ARG A 89 16.44 9.82 9.23
CA ARG A 89 16.15 8.89 10.34
C ARG A 89 15.07 9.48 11.25
N ASP A 90 15.22 10.74 11.64
CA ASP A 90 14.31 11.41 12.57
C ASP A 90 12.95 11.64 11.92
N GLU A 91 12.89 12.03 10.65
CA GLU A 91 11.64 12.12 9.90
C GLU A 91 10.94 10.75 9.81
N SER A 92 11.68 9.68 9.54
CA SER A 92 11.12 8.33 9.48
C SER A 92 10.53 7.88 10.82
N MET A 93 11.17 8.26 11.92
CA MET A 93 10.70 7.99 13.28
C MET A 93 9.47 8.83 13.62
N ALA A 94 9.48 10.12 13.29
CA ALA A 94 8.34 11.02 13.45
C ALA A 94 7.13 10.54 12.64
N LYS A 95 7.31 10.09 11.39
CA LYS A 95 6.25 9.55 10.54
C LYS A 95 5.65 8.28 11.14
N LYS A 96 6.47 7.38 11.70
CA LYS A 96 5.99 6.19 12.42
C LYS A 96 5.21 6.58 13.67
N GLN A 97 5.70 7.53 14.46
CA GLN A 97 5.01 8.02 15.66
C GLN A 97 3.67 8.67 15.31
N ARG A 98 3.60 9.50 14.27
CA ARG A 98 2.35 10.09 13.75
C ARG A 98 1.37 9.02 13.24
N ALA A 99 1.85 7.93 12.64
CA ALA A 99 0.99 6.83 12.23
C ALA A 99 0.40 6.04 13.42
N LEU A 100 1.12 6.00 14.55
CA LEU A 100 0.65 5.36 15.79
C LEU A 100 -0.32 6.25 16.56
N GLN A 101 -0.04 7.56 16.59
CA GLN A 101 -0.94 8.55 17.16
C GLN A 101 -2.13 8.71 16.22
N GLN A 102 -3.22 8.00 16.51
CA GLN A 102 -4.48 8.06 15.76
C GLN A 102 -5.13 9.44 15.97
N ALA A 103 -4.54 10.49 15.38
CA ALA A 103 -5.08 11.83 15.45
C ALA A 103 -6.53 11.83 14.94
N PRO A 104 -7.45 12.54 15.61
CA PRO A 104 -8.83 12.61 15.18
C PRO A 104 -8.87 13.25 13.79
N VAL A 105 -9.38 12.49 12.82
CA VAL A 105 -9.50 12.97 11.43
C VAL A 105 -10.64 13.97 11.37
N SER A 106 -10.39 15.16 10.84
CA SER A 106 -11.40 16.21 10.66
C SER A 106 -12.35 15.90 9.49
N SER A 107 -11.94 15.08 8.52
CA SER A 107 -12.72 14.77 7.32
C SER A 107 -12.73 13.28 6.95
N ILE A 108 -13.86 12.77 6.44
CA ILE A 108 -14.01 11.36 6.01
C ILE A 108 -13.06 11.01 4.84
N ARG A 109 -12.67 12.01 4.03
CA ARG A 109 -11.78 11.81 2.88
C ARG A 109 -10.33 11.53 3.28
N GLU A 110 -9.94 11.89 4.50
CA GLU A 110 -8.57 11.76 5.02
C GLU A 110 -8.39 10.57 5.96
N LEU A 111 -9.38 9.68 6.06
CA LEU A 111 -9.32 8.49 6.92
C LEU A 111 -8.13 7.59 6.53
N THR A 112 -7.24 7.36 7.50
CA THR A 112 -6.20 6.35 7.31
C THR A 112 -6.82 4.96 7.25
N SER A 113 -6.19 4.02 6.52
CA SER A 113 -6.73 2.65 6.42
C SER A 113 -6.88 1.97 7.77
N HIS A 114 -6.06 2.33 8.76
CA HIS A 114 -6.17 1.81 10.12
C HIS A 114 -7.47 2.26 10.80
N GLN A 115 -7.80 3.56 10.70
CA GLN A 115 -9.03 4.11 11.24
C GLN A 115 -10.26 3.57 10.51
N ALA A 116 -10.21 3.48 9.18
CA ALA A 116 -11.27 2.85 8.39
C ALA A 116 -11.48 1.38 8.79
N ASN A 117 -10.40 0.61 8.98
CA ASN A 117 -10.49 -0.77 9.44
C ASN A 117 -10.99 -0.90 10.88
N ALA A 118 -10.70 0.07 11.76
CA ALA A 118 -11.26 0.09 13.11
C ALA A 118 -12.78 0.29 13.09
N LEU A 119 -13.29 1.15 12.20
CA LEU A 119 -14.72 1.35 12.00
C LEU A 119 -15.40 0.10 11.40
N LEU A 120 -14.81 -0.49 10.35
CA LEU A 120 -15.36 -1.68 9.69
C LEU A 120 -15.37 -2.92 10.60
N LYS A 121 -14.48 -2.99 11.60
CA LYS A 121 -14.52 -4.02 12.65
C LYS A 121 -15.73 -3.86 13.57
N LYS A 122 -16.12 -2.63 13.91
CA LYS A 122 -17.30 -2.35 14.75
C LYS A 122 -18.59 -2.63 13.98
N PHE A 123 -18.60 -2.33 12.69
CA PHE A 123 -19.78 -2.47 11.82
C PHE A 123 -19.46 -3.34 10.59
N PRO A 124 -19.46 -4.67 10.73
CA PRO A 124 -19.09 -5.58 9.64
C PRO A 124 -20.17 -5.60 8.54
N LEU A 125 -19.75 -5.28 7.32
CA LEU A 125 -20.62 -5.18 6.14
C LEU A 125 -21.19 -6.54 5.72
N ARG A 126 -20.46 -7.63 5.95
CA ARG A 126 -20.93 -9.00 5.65
C ARG A 126 -22.24 -9.37 6.37
N HIS A 127 -22.52 -8.77 7.51
CA HIS A 127 -23.74 -9.02 8.28
C HIS A 127 -24.86 -8.03 7.94
N LEU A 128 -24.50 -6.79 7.60
CA LEU A 128 -25.46 -5.74 7.21
C LEU A 128 -26.09 -6.02 5.84
N MET A 129 -25.29 -6.48 4.86
CA MET A 129 -25.78 -6.75 3.50
C MET A 129 -26.62 -8.02 3.39
N LYS A 130 -26.60 -8.91 4.38
CA LYS A 130 -27.51 -10.07 4.45
C LYS A 130 -28.95 -9.70 4.79
N LYS A 131 -29.16 -8.50 5.37
CA LYS A 131 -30.47 -8.02 5.84
C LYS A 131 -31.23 -7.22 4.77
N VAL A 132 -30.62 -6.98 3.61
CA VAL A 132 -31.15 -6.18 2.50
C VAL A 132 -31.69 -7.09 1.37
N ARG A 133 -31.73 -8.41 1.58
CA ARG A 133 -32.27 -9.38 0.64
C ARG A 133 -33.57 -9.96 1.15
#